data_AF-A0AAT9JVY6-F1
#
_entry.id   AF-A0AAT9JVY6-F1
#
_cell.length_a   1.000
_cell.length_b   1.000
_cell.length_c   1.000
_cell.angle_alpha   90.00
_cell.angle_beta   90.00
_cell.angle_gamma   90.00
#
_symmetry.space_group_name_H-M   'P 1'
#
loop_
_entity.id
_entity.type
_entity.pdbx_description
1 polymer ?
#
loop_
_entity_poly.entity_id
_entity_poly.type
_entity_poly.pdbx_seq_one_letter_code
_entity_poly.pdbx_strand_id
1 'polypeptide(L)'
;MDSYIYFIAALLPLVSAVLIYQTNPYRALLTRGILGAIAALMYTIMGAADVALTEALVGTLLAVTLYAIAIRSSLVIRLGILCQMRSEDNPDQSNSQLNELIADSRKIFNKYNLRLEIVTFDDSSDLMRSLSNKEVHAICLQAEEIGKEHSVLEYRFQIITRLQRLHEIMIANFKPDLTHITYSNSFIETGVLL
;
A
#
# COMPACT_ATOMS: atom_id res chain seq x y z
N MET A 1 -39.76 12.36 -25.47
CA MET A 1 -38.91 11.84 -24.39
C MET A 1 -38.80 12.91 -23.34
N ASP A 2 -39.03 12.57 -22.10
CA ASP A 2 -39.03 13.55 -21.02
C ASP A 2 -37.61 14.05 -20.76
N SER A 3 -37.49 15.37 -20.55
CA SER A 3 -36.20 16.06 -20.34
C SER A 3 -35.33 15.41 -19.25
N TYR A 4 -35.96 14.85 -18.21
CA TYR A 4 -35.25 14.18 -17.10
C TYR A 4 -34.42 12.96 -17.53
N ILE A 5 -34.80 12.26 -18.60
CA ILE A 5 -34.07 11.06 -19.06
C ILE A 5 -32.68 11.46 -19.56
N TYR A 6 -32.57 12.59 -20.26
CA TYR A 6 -31.28 13.10 -20.74
C TYR A 6 -30.38 13.53 -19.58
N PHE A 7 -30.93 14.13 -18.53
CA PHE A 7 -30.16 14.48 -17.33
C PHE A 7 -29.61 13.24 -16.62
N ILE A 8 -30.41 12.18 -16.47
CA ILE A 8 -29.98 10.92 -15.86
C ILE A 8 -28.93 10.23 -16.73
N ALA A 9 -29.14 10.17 -18.05
CA ALA A 9 -28.20 9.58 -18.98
C ALA A 9 -26.84 10.33 -19.00
N ALA A 10 -26.85 11.66 -18.86
CA ALA A 10 -25.63 12.46 -18.77
C ALA A 10 -24.85 12.23 -17.46
N LEU A 11 -25.51 11.72 -16.42
CA LEU A 11 -24.89 11.45 -15.12
C LEU A 11 -23.95 10.23 -15.18
N LEU A 12 -24.23 9.25 -16.05
CA LEU A 12 -23.37 8.08 -16.27
C LEU A 12 -21.95 8.43 -16.72
N PRO A 13 -21.72 9.13 -17.86
CA PRO A 13 -20.37 9.48 -18.29
C PRO A 13 -19.68 10.43 -17.31
N LEU A 14 -20.43 11.29 -16.62
CA LEU A 14 -19.89 12.18 -15.60
C LEU A 14 -19.34 11.40 -14.40
N VAL A 15 -20.10 10.47 -13.83
CA VAL A 15 -19.65 9.63 -12.71
C VAL A 15 -18.54 8.68 -13.15
N SER A 16 -18.60 8.17 -14.39
CA SER A 16 -17.53 7.35 -14.96
C SER A 16 -16.20 8.11 -15.06
N ALA A 17 -16.23 9.38 -15.47
CA ALA A 17 -15.03 10.21 -15.48
C ALA A 17 -14.45 10.40 -14.08
N VAL A 18 -15.29 10.73 -13.09
CA VAL A 18 -14.87 10.87 -11.69
C VAL A 18 -14.22 9.59 -11.16
N LEU A 19 -14.76 8.42 -11.52
CA LEU A 19 -14.21 7.12 -11.15
C LEU A 19 -12.80 6.89 -11.70
N ILE A 20 -12.55 7.23 -12.97
CA ILE A 20 -11.24 7.02 -13.63
C ILE A 20 -10.14 7.86 -12.98
N TYR A 21 -10.45 9.08 -12.55
CA TYR A 21 -9.48 9.98 -11.91
C TYR A 21 -9.24 9.67 -10.41
N GLN A 22 -9.92 8.68 -9.85
CA GLN A 22 -9.88 8.44 -8.41
C GLN A 22 -8.67 7.59 -8.00
N THR A 23 -7.74 8.18 -7.26
CA THR A 23 -6.51 7.49 -6.80
C THR A 23 -6.71 6.62 -5.57
N ASN A 24 -7.74 6.91 -4.75
CA ASN A 24 -8.02 6.15 -3.54
C ASN A 24 -8.97 4.97 -3.85
N PRO A 25 -8.56 3.71 -3.62
CA PRO A 25 -9.34 2.53 -3.99
C PRO A 25 -10.70 2.46 -3.27
N TYR A 26 -10.79 2.95 -2.03
CA TYR A 26 -12.07 2.99 -1.30
C TYR A 26 -13.06 3.95 -1.93
N ARG A 27 -12.59 5.13 -2.34
CA ARG A 27 -13.45 6.11 -2.99
C ARG A 27 -13.85 5.63 -4.39
N ALA A 28 -12.91 5.03 -5.14
CA ALA A 28 -13.18 4.46 -6.45
C ALA A 28 -14.25 3.36 -6.37
N LEU A 29 -14.18 2.50 -5.34
CA LEU A 29 -15.16 1.45 -5.10
C LEU A 29 -16.56 2.00 -4.80
N LEU A 30 -16.65 3.03 -3.94
CA LEU A 30 -17.92 3.69 -3.66
C LEU A 30 -18.52 4.32 -4.93
N THR A 31 -17.71 5.05 -5.69
CA THR A 31 -18.13 5.67 -6.96
C THR A 31 -18.56 4.61 -7.98
N ARG A 32 -17.93 3.43 -8.00
CA ARG A 32 -18.35 2.29 -8.83
C ARG A 32 -19.74 1.78 -8.46
N GLY A 33 -20.04 1.69 -7.17
CA GLY A 33 -21.38 1.35 -6.67
C GLY A 33 -22.43 2.37 -7.10
N ILE A 34 -22.12 3.66 -6.98
CA ILE A 34 -23.01 4.75 -7.42
C ILE A 34 -23.25 4.66 -8.93
N LEU A 35 -22.20 4.45 -9.73
CA LEU A 35 -22.29 4.35 -11.18
C LEU A 35 -23.30 3.28 -11.63
N GLY A 36 -23.23 2.08 -11.05
CA GLY A 36 -24.15 1.02 -11.47
C GLY A 36 -25.54 1.11 -10.81
N ALA A 37 -25.69 1.80 -9.67
CA ALA A 37 -27.03 2.16 -9.18
C ALA A 37 -27.74 3.11 -10.15
N ILE A 38 -27.02 4.07 -10.74
CA ILE A 38 -27.54 4.95 -11.80
C ILE A 38 -27.85 4.13 -13.07
N ALA A 39 -27.01 3.16 -13.42
CA ALA A 39 -27.26 2.28 -14.56
C ALA A 39 -28.55 1.44 -14.38
N ALA A 40 -28.73 0.81 -13.21
CA ALA A 40 -29.94 0.05 -12.89
C ALA A 40 -31.21 0.93 -12.92
N LEU A 41 -31.11 2.17 -12.43
CA LEU A 41 -32.19 3.15 -12.52
C LEU A 41 -32.51 3.48 -13.99
N MET A 42 -31.49 3.67 -14.83
CA MET A 42 -31.69 3.94 -16.26
C MET A 42 -32.37 2.76 -16.97
N TYR A 43 -31.96 1.52 -16.68
CA TYR A 43 -32.61 0.33 -17.23
C TYR A 43 -34.07 0.19 -16.79
N THR A 44 -34.38 0.56 -15.53
CA THR A 44 -35.75 0.57 -15.02
C THR A 44 -36.62 1.57 -15.77
N ILE A 45 -36.13 2.79 -16.00
CA ILE A 45 -36.85 3.83 -16.77
C ILE A 45 -37.08 3.39 -18.23
N MET A 46 -36.14 2.65 -18.82
CA MET A 46 -36.27 2.10 -20.17
C MET A 46 -37.20 0.87 -20.27
N GLY A 47 -37.81 0.44 -19.16
CA GLY A 47 -38.72 -0.71 -19.12
C GLY A 47 -38.01 -2.07 -19.07
N ALA A 48 -36.69 -2.09 -18.87
CA ALA A 48 -35.89 -3.31 -18.79
C ALA A 48 -35.69 -3.73 -17.32
N ALA A 49 -36.78 -4.12 -16.64
CA ALA A 49 -36.75 -4.43 -15.20
C ALA A 49 -35.82 -5.61 -14.85
N ASP A 50 -35.81 -6.67 -15.66
CA ASP A 50 -34.95 -7.84 -15.42
C ASP A 50 -33.45 -7.51 -15.56
N VAL A 51 -33.13 -6.61 -16.50
CA VAL A 51 -31.76 -6.10 -16.69
C VAL A 51 -31.36 -5.18 -15.53
N ALA A 52 -32.27 -4.34 -15.06
CA ALA A 52 -32.03 -3.47 -13.91
C ALA A 52 -31.75 -4.29 -12.63
N LEU A 53 -32.51 -5.35 -12.39
CA LEU A 53 -32.32 -6.23 -11.23
C LEU A 53 -30.96 -6.94 -11.29
N THR A 54 -30.56 -7.44 -12.45
CA THR A 54 -29.28 -8.13 -12.63
C THR A 54 -28.09 -7.19 -12.56
N GLU A 55 -28.21 -5.94 -13.03
CA GLU A 55 -27.21 -4.90 -12.84
C GLU A 55 -27.05 -4.53 -11.36
N ALA A 56 -28.17 -4.41 -10.62
CA ALA A 56 -28.13 -4.11 -9.19
C ALA A 56 -27.52 -5.25 -8.36
N LEU A 57 -27.85 -6.51 -8.66
CA LEU A 57 -27.39 -7.65 -7.86
C LEU A 57 -26.02 -8.15 -8.29
N VAL A 58 -25.85 -8.48 -9.57
CA VAL A 58 -24.62 -9.10 -10.09
C VAL A 58 -23.65 -8.04 -10.58
N GLY A 59 -24.14 -7.03 -11.30
CA GLY A 59 -23.31 -5.96 -11.88
C GLY A 59 -22.65 -5.06 -10.83
N THR A 60 -23.38 -4.71 -9.77
CA THR A 60 -22.91 -3.79 -8.72
C THR A 60 -22.66 -4.47 -7.39
N LEU A 61 -23.66 -5.07 -6.75
CA LEU A 61 -23.48 -5.61 -5.39
C LEU A 61 -22.39 -6.70 -5.35
N LEU A 62 -22.45 -7.71 -6.23
CA LEU A 62 -21.44 -8.76 -6.28
C LEU A 62 -20.06 -8.22 -6.67
N ALA A 63 -19.97 -7.39 -7.71
CA ALA A 63 -18.70 -6.81 -8.12
C ALA A 63 -18.05 -5.94 -7.04
N VAL A 64 -18.84 -5.09 -6.38
CA VAL A 64 -18.38 -4.20 -5.29
C VAL A 64 -17.94 -5.02 -4.09
N THR A 65 -18.68 -6.06 -3.71
CA THR A 65 -18.31 -6.92 -2.57
C THR A 65 -17.02 -7.70 -2.83
N LEU A 66 -16.88 -8.32 -4.00
CA LEU A 66 -15.63 -9.01 -4.37
C LEU A 66 -14.44 -8.04 -4.43
N TYR A 67 -14.64 -6.84 -4.98
CA TYR A 67 -13.58 -5.84 -5.04
C TYR A 67 -13.23 -5.29 -3.66
N ALA A 68 -14.22 -5.13 -2.76
CA ALA A 68 -13.97 -4.77 -1.36
C ALA A 68 -13.09 -5.82 -0.66
N ILE A 69 -13.38 -7.10 -0.86
CA ILE A 69 -12.60 -8.22 -0.32
C ILE A 69 -11.18 -8.18 -0.91
N ALA A 70 -11.05 -7.99 -2.22
CA ALA A 70 -9.76 -7.91 -2.91
C ALA A 70 -8.89 -6.72 -2.43
N ILE A 71 -9.48 -5.53 -2.28
CA ILE A 71 -8.77 -4.37 -1.71
C ILE A 71 -8.27 -4.73 -0.32
N ARG A 72 -9.16 -5.23 0.53
CA ARG A 72 -8.81 -5.55 1.92
C ARG A 72 -7.71 -6.61 2.02
N SER A 73 -7.70 -7.62 1.14
CA SER A 73 -6.66 -8.64 1.13
C SER A 73 -5.35 -8.18 0.49
N SER A 74 -5.39 -7.17 -0.40
CA SER A 74 -4.19 -6.63 -1.08
C SER A 74 -3.42 -5.56 -0.28
N LEU A 75 -4.03 -4.98 0.77
CA LEU A 75 -3.42 -3.90 1.58
C LEU A 75 -2.43 -4.44 2.63
N VAL A 76 -1.43 -5.19 2.17
CA VAL A 76 -0.39 -5.79 3.01
C VAL A 76 0.98 -5.24 2.62
N ILE A 77 1.69 -4.68 3.60
CA ILE A 77 3.08 -4.26 3.46
C ILE A 77 3.96 -5.37 4.04
N ARG A 78 4.88 -5.87 3.22
CA ARG A 78 5.92 -6.79 3.67
C ARG A 78 7.20 -6.02 3.95
N LEU A 79 7.64 -6.07 5.20
CA LEU A 79 8.89 -5.49 5.68
C LEU A 79 9.91 -6.61 5.89
N GLY A 80 10.99 -6.58 5.12
CA GLY A 80 12.13 -7.48 5.27
C GLY A 80 13.05 -7.01 6.40
N ILE A 81 13.49 -7.92 7.26
CA ILE A 81 14.51 -7.69 8.30
C ILE A 81 15.52 -8.83 8.30
N LEU A 82 16.76 -8.57 8.74
CA LEU A 82 17.77 -9.64 8.89
C LEU A 82 17.55 -10.44 10.18
N CYS A 83 17.76 -11.75 10.11
CA CYS A 83 17.72 -12.65 11.27
C CYS A 83 18.75 -12.25 12.33
N GLN A 84 19.95 -11.81 11.91
CA GLN A 84 21.02 -11.36 12.80
C GLN A 84 20.61 -10.11 13.62
N MET A 85 19.74 -9.27 13.07
CA MET A 85 19.15 -8.13 13.77
C MET A 85 18.22 -8.56 14.93
N ARG A 86 17.71 -9.79 14.89
CA ARG A 86 16.86 -10.41 15.91
C ARG A 86 17.66 -11.26 16.89
N SER A 87 18.89 -11.62 16.55
CA SER A 87 19.73 -12.56 17.29
C SER A 87 21.20 -12.25 16.98
N GLU A 88 21.91 -11.54 17.88
CA GLU A 88 23.10 -12.10 18.55
C GLU A 88 23.95 -11.11 19.40
N ASP A 89 23.98 -9.79 19.20
CA ASP A 89 25.04 -8.98 19.89
C ASP A 89 24.65 -8.14 21.12
N ASN A 90 23.36 -7.98 21.45
CA ASN A 90 22.91 -7.51 22.79
C ASN A 90 21.39 -7.71 22.95
N PRO A 91 20.92 -8.77 23.65
CA PRO A 91 19.53 -9.20 23.59
C PRO A 91 18.50 -8.22 24.17
N ASP A 92 18.92 -7.23 24.99
CA ASP A 92 18.00 -6.43 25.80
C ASP A 92 17.72 -5.01 25.24
N GLN A 93 18.68 -4.36 24.55
CA GLN A 93 18.50 -2.97 24.07
C GLN A 93 18.24 -2.87 22.56
N SER A 94 18.97 -3.61 21.73
CA SER A 94 18.79 -3.54 20.26
C SER A 94 17.48 -4.19 19.82
N ASN A 95 17.13 -5.33 20.43
CA ASN A 95 15.85 -6.00 20.19
C ASN A 95 14.65 -5.20 20.70
N SER A 96 14.80 -4.48 21.82
CA SER A 96 13.70 -3.66 22.36
C SER A 96 13.43 -2.43 21.48
N GLN A 97 14.49 -1.77 20.98
CA GLN A 97 14.36 -0.64 20.05
C GLN A 97 13.81 -1.06 18.67
N LEU A 98 14.26 -2.20 18.13
CA LEU A 98 13.71 -2.73 16.87
C LEU A 98 12.23 -3.11 17.03
N ASN A 99 11.87 -3.75 18.15
CA ASN A 99 10.47 -4.08 18.45
C ASN A 99 9.62 -2.82 18.66
N GLU A 100 10.16 -1.76 19.26
CA GLU A 100 9.49 -0.47 19.39
C GLU A 100 9.26 0.17 18.01
N LEU A 101 10.29 0.18 17.15
CA LEU A 101 10.17 0.68 15.77
C LEU A 101 9.13 -0.12 14.97
N ILE A 102 9.10 -1.44 15.11
CA ILE A 102 8.11 -2.32 14.46
C ILE A 102 6.70 -2.04 15.02
N ALA A 103 6.57 -1.82 16.33
CA ALA A 103 5.30 -1.51 16.97
C ALA A 103 4.76 -0.14 16.51
N ASP A 104 5.63 0.87 16.45
CA ASP A 104 5.32 2.19 15.93
C ASP A 104 4.96 2.14 14.44
N SER A 105 5.74 1.41 13.64
CA SER A 105 5.44 1.13 12.24
C SER A 105 4.04 0.53 12.08
N ARG A 106 3.74 -0.51 12.86
CA ARG A 106 2.43 -1.17 12.84
C ARG A 106 1.31 -0.21 13.22
N LYS A 107 1.51 0.66 14.22
CA LYS A 107 0.53 1.67 14.62
C LYS A 107 0.29 2.71 13.53
N ILE A 108 1.34 3.17 12.86
CA ILE A 108 1.26 4.12 11.75
C ILE A 108 0.54 3.48 10.56
N PHE A 109 0.94 2.27 10.14
CA PHE A 109 0.34 1.60 8.99
C PHE A 109 -1.11 1.18 9.23
N ASN A 110 -1.46 0.79 10.47
CA ASN A 110 -2.86 0.52 10.84
C ASN A 110 -3.77 1.73 10.64
N LYS A 111 -3.29 2.96 10.85
CA LYS A 111 -4.06 4.20 10.59
C LYS A 111 -4.48 4.34 9.13
N TYR A 112 -3.71 3.74 8.22
CA TYR A 112 -3.94 3.74 6.77
C TYR A 112 -4.58 2.43 6.27
N ASN A 113 -5.09 1.57 7.17
CA ASN A 113 -5.62 0.24 6.86
C ASN A 113 -4.62 -0.71 6.18
N LEU A 114 -3.31 -0.48 6.37
CA LEU A 114 -2.24 -1.31 5.83
C LEU A 114 -1.81 -2.32 6.90
N ARG A 115 -1.78 -3.61 6.55
CA ARG A 115 -1.30 -4.67 7.44
C ARG A 115 0.20 -4.87 7.25
N LEU A 116 0.98 -4.71 8.32
CA LEU A 116 2.41 -4.97 8.31
C LEU A 116 2.70 -6.47 8.54
N GLU A 117 3.32 -7.11 7.56
CA GLU A 117 3.91 -8.44 7.64
C GLU A 117 5.43 -8.32 7.72
N ILE A 118 6.04 -9.05 8.65
CA ILE A 118 7.49 -9.07 8.84
C ILE A 118 8.02 -10.35 8.21
N VAL A 119 9.01 -10.22 7.35
CA VAL A 119 9.70 -11.35 6.69
C VAL A 119 11.17 -11.30 7.12
N THR A 120 11.67 -12.38 7.69
CA THR A 120 13.05 -12.49 8.15
C THR A 120 13.92 -13.17 7.10
N PHE A 121 15.12 -12.66 6.88
CA PHE A 121 16.10 -13.22 5.94
C PHE A 121 17.42 -13.51 6.66
N ASP A 122 18.10 -14.59 6.28
CA ASP A 122 19.37 -14.97 6.89
C ASP A 122 20.57 -14.20 6.32
N ASP A 123 20.50 -13.79 5.04
CA ASP A 123 21.57 -13.06 4.35
C ASP A 123 21.14 -11.68 3.83
N SER A 124 22.07 -10.72 3.88
CA SER A 124 21.88 -9.35 3.36
C SER A 124 21.70 -9.32 1.84
N SER A 125 22.38 -10.23 1.11
CA SER A 125 22.25 -10.31 -0.35
C SER A 125 20.86 -10.79 -0.74
N ASP A 126 20.32 -11.77 -0.02
CA ASP A 126 18.97 -12.29 -0.25
C ASP A 126 17.88 -11.27 0.15
N LEU A 127 18.10 -10.52 1.23
CA LEU A 127 17.23 -9.40 1.60
C LEU A 127 17.17 -8.33 0.50
N MET A 128 18.33 -7.89 -0.01
CA MET A 128 18.41 -6.91 -1.09
C MET A 128 17.82 -7.43 -2.40
N ARG A 129 18.05 -8.72 -2.72
CA ARG A 129 17.41 -9.40 -3.86
C ARG A 129 15.90 -9.44 -3.72
N SER A 130 15.36 -9.72 -2.54
CA SER A 130 13.91 -9.75 -2.29
C SER A 130 13.24 -8.38 -2.52
N LEU A 131 13.95 -7.29 -2.23
CA LEU A 131 13.50 -5.93 -2.54
C LEU A 131 13.50 -5.67 -4.06
N SER A 132 14.54 -6.11 -4.76
CA SER A 132 14.66 -6.05 -6.22
C SER A 132 13.54 -6.83 -6.92
N ASN A 133 13.32 -8.06 -6.47
CA ASN A 133 12.34 -8.99 -7.01
C ASN A 133 10.89 -8.65 -6.60
N LYS A 134 10.69 -7.58 -5.81
CA LYS A 134 9.39 -7.08 -5.33
C LYS A 134 8.66 -8.05 -4.39
N GLU A 135 9.36 -8.99 -3.78
CA GLU A 135 8.82 -9.92 -2.78
C GLU A 135 8.52 -9.22 -1.46
N VAL A 136 9.35 -8.20 -1.13
CA VAL A 136 9.13 -7.26 -0.03
C VAL A 136 8.92 -5.83 -0.55
N HIS A 137 8.28 -5.01 0.26
CA HIS A 137 7.91 -3.63 -0.08
C HIS A 137 8.87 -2.61 0.55
N ALA A 138 9.47 -2.98 1.67
CA ALA A 138 10.51 -2.23 2.35
C ALA A 138 11.46 -3.21 3.07
N ILE A 139 12.66 -2.75 3.35
CA ILE A 139 13.65 -3.47 4.17
C ILE A 139 14.17 -2.55 5.29
N CYS A 140 14.50 -3.11 6.44
CA CYS A 140 15.15 -2.41 7.54
C CYS A 140 16.57 -2.97 7.73
N LEU A 141 17.56 -2.09 7.71
CA LEU A 141 18.98 -2.39 7.89
C LEU A 141 19.50 -1.66 9.12
N GLN A 142 20.49 -2.24 9.82
CA GLN A 142 21.17 -1.57 10.92
C GLN A 142 22.34 -0.75 10.36
N ALA A 143 22.55 0.46 10.87
CA ALA A 143 23.59 1.37 10.36
C ALA A 143 25.02 0.77 10.42
N GLU A 144 25.26 -0.21 11.30
CA GLU A 144 26.55 -0.91 11.44
C GLU A 144 26.92 -1.81 10.25
N GLU A 145 25.95 -2.28 9.46
CA GLU A 145 26.16 -3.22 8.36
C GLU A 145 26.53 -2.53 7.03
N ILE A 146 26.39 -1.20 6.94
CA ILE A 146 26.50 -0.44 5.67
C ILE A 146 27.93 0.08 5.43
N GLY A 147 28.83 -0.05 6.39
CA GLY A 147 30.26 0.17 6.19
C GLY A 147 30.90 1.12 7.21
N LYS A 148 32.07 0.72 7.69
CA LYS A 148 32.96 1.49 8.58
C LYS A 148 33.61 2.73 7.94
N GLU A 149 33.09 3.26 6.83
CA GLU A 149 33.71 4.39 6.11
C GLU A 149 32.96 5.73 6.16
N HIS A 150 31.74 5.78 6.70
CA HIS A 150 31.06 7.07 6.98
C HIS A 150 30.70 7.22 8.46
N SER A 151 31.73 7.31 9.28
CA SER A 151 31.68 8.02 10.56
C SER A 151 31.01 9.39 10.37
N VAL A 152 29.79 9.58 10.91
CA VAL A 152 29.11 10.85 11.33
C VAL A 152 27.58 10.68 11.48
N LEU A 153 26.97 9.57 11.06
CA LEU A 153 25.50 9.48 10.99
C LEU A 153 24.85 9.14 12.34
N GLU A 154 23.96 10.02 12.81
CA GLU A 154 23.27 9.99 14.12
C GLU A 154 22.13 8.96 14.20
N TYR A 155 21.81 8.29 13.09
CA TYR A 155 20.71 7.33 13.00
C TYR A 155 21.18 5.88 13.17
N ARG A 156 20.34 5.05 13.80
CA ARG A 156 20.65 3.64 14.10
C ARG A 156 20.08 2.65 13.09
N PHE A 157 18.98 3.01 12.44
CA PHE A 157 18.28 2.16 11.48
C PHE A 157 18.11 2.88 10.15
N GLN A 158 18.25 2.13 9.05
CA GLN A 158 17.92 2.60 7.72
C GLN A 158 16.78 1.78 7.13
N ILE A 159 15.70 2.44 6.71
CA ILE A 159 14.58 1.80 6.03
C ILE A 159 14.60 2.18 4.56
N ILE A 160 14.69 1.18 3.69
CA ILE A 160 14.68 1.37 2.24
C ILE A 160 13.32 0.91 1.70
N THR A 161 12.62 1.78 0.98
CA THR A 161 11.33 1.44 0.36
C THR A 161 11.30 1.77 -1.13
N ARG A 162 10.65 0.88 -1.89
CA ARG A 162 10.38 1.02 -3.33
C ARG A 162 9.17 1.90 -3.64
N LEU A 163 8.28 2.11 -2.67
CA LEU A 163 6.99 2.76 -2.90
C LEU A 163 7.03 4.21 -2.43
N GLN A 164 6.88 5.16 -3.36
CA GLN A 164 6.89 6.59 -3.06
C GLN A 164 5.85 6.96 -1.98
N ARG A 165 4.65 6.37 -2.07
CA ARG A 165 3.60 6.62 -1.09
C ARG A 165 3.95 6.12 0.32
N LEU A 166 4.68 4.99 0.42
CA LEU A 166 5.17 4.51 1.71
C LEU A 166 6.27 5.44 2.24
N HIS A 167 7.18 5.87 1.39
CA HIS A 167 8.23 6.83 1.74
C HIS A 167 7.63 8.12 2.34
N GLU A 168 6.62 8.71 1.69
CA GLU A 168 5.90 9.89 2.19
C GLU A 168 5.24 9.65 3.55
N ILE A 169 4.56 8.51 3.72
CA ILE A 169 3.92 8.15 4.99
C ILE A 169 4.97 7.99 6.09
N MET A 170 6.11 7.38 5.79
CA MET A 170 7.15 7.12 6.77
C MET A 170 7.87 8.40 7.18
N ILE A 171 8.27 9.26 6.23
CA ILE A 171 8.89 10.56 6.56
C ILE A 171 7.95 11.41 7.42
N ALA A 172 6.65 11.40 7.14
CA ALA A 172 5.69 12.23 7.87
C ALA A 172 5.39 11.73 9.29
N ASN A 173 5.73 10.48 9.65
CA ASN A 173 5.30 9.87 10.91
C ASN A 173 6.44 9.26 11.76
N PHE A 174 7.64 9.07 11.21
CA PHE A 174 8.79 8.53 11.95
C PHE A 174 9.68 9.65 12.52
N LYS A 175 10.34 9.34 13.64
CA LYS A 175 11.32 10.25 14.26
C LYS A 175 12.62 10.23 13.43
N PRO A 176 13.11 11.40 12.98
CA PRO A 176 14.33 11.48 12.16
C PRO A 176 15.60 11.09 12.93
N ASP A 177 15.60 11.24 14.26
CA ASP A 177 16.77 11.02 15.11
C ASP A 177 17.21 9.54 15.21
N LEU A 178 16.34 8.60 14.84
CA LEU A 178 16.59 7.15 14.97
C LEU A 178 16.60 6.41 13.63
N THR A 179 15.99 6.99 12.60
CA THR A 179 15.64 6.29 11.37
C THR A 179 15.93 7.13 10.14
N HIS A 180 16.83 6.65 9.29
CA HIS A 180 17.03 7.21 7.95
C HIS A 180 16.15 6.45 6.95
N ILE A 181 15.31 7.15 6.19
CA ILE A 181 14.41 6.52 5.22
C ILE A 181 14.90 6.86 3.81
N THR A 182 15.14 5.84 2.98
CA THR A 182 15.64 6.01 1.62
C THR A 182 14.65 5.44 0.61
N TYR A 183 14.41 6.20 -0.45
CA TYR A 183 13.59 5.78 -1.58
C TYR A 183 14.47 5.20 -2.68
N SER A 184 14.34 3.89 -2.96
CA SER A 184 14.99 3.29 -4.13
C SER A 184 14.05 3.39 -5.33
N ASN A 185 14.21 4.46 -6.12
CA ASN A 185 13.46 4.62 -7.39
C ASN A 185 14.12 3.88 -8.57
N SER A 186 15.31 3.30 -8.38
CA SER A 186 16.04 2.65 -9.44
C SER A 186 15.66 1.17 -9.52
N PHE A 187 15.15 0.79 -10.70
CA PHE A 187 15.47 -0.52 -11.26
C PHE A 187 16.95 -0.82 -10.97
N ILE A 188 17.23 -1.96 -10.34
CA ILE A 188 18.58 -2.46 -10.21
C ILE A 188 19.05 -2.90 -11.60
N GLU A 189 19.42 -1.93 -12.43
CA GLU A 189 20.54 -2.02 -13.37
C GLU A 189 21.59 -1.11 -12.75
N THR A 190 22.35 -1.56 -11.77
CA THR A 190 23.59 -2.28 -12.02
C THR A 190 24.15 -2.63 -10.65
N GLY A 191 24.66 -3.85 -10.51
CA GLY A 191 25.40 -4.20 -9.31
C GLY A 191 26.67 -3.37 -9.22
N VAL A 192 26.69 -2.36 -8.35
CA VAL A 192 27.92 -1.75 -7.84
C VAL A 192 27.63 -1.21 -6.44
N LEU A 193 28.31 -1.80 -5.46
CA LEU A 193 28.63 -1.19 -4.16
C LEU A 193 29.15 0.23 -4.37
N LEU A 194 28.55 1.23 -3.73
CA LEU A 194 29.21 2.45 -3.25
C LEU A 194 28.32 3.11 -2.19
#